data_AF-A0A526QEU2-F1
#
_entry.id   AF-A0A526QEU2-F1
#
_cell.length_a   1.000
_cell.length_b   1.000
_cell.length_c   1.000
_cell.angle_alpha   90.00
_cell.angle_beta   90.00
_cell.angle_gamma   90.00
#
_symmetry.space_group_name_H-M   'P 1'
#
loop_
_entity.id
_entity.type
_entity.pdbx_description
1 polymer ?
#
loop_
_entity_poly.entity_id
_entity_poly.type
_entity_poly.pdbx_seq_one_letter_code
_entity_poly.pdbx_strand_id
1 'polypeptide(L)'
;IQHWKARGLDFGKMFFKPDAPHEAVHWTERQKHPIDDVLDRKLIELAKPALEAKQAVSIELPIRNVDRSAGAMLSGEVAKRFKHKGLREDTIQVKLTGTAGQSFGAFLARGVSFELVGAGNDYVGKGLSGGRIVIRPPEEAKIVAADSIIVGNTVLYGATEGEAYFAGVAGERFAVRNSGVA
;
A
#
# COMPACT_ATOMS: atom_id res chain seq x y z
N ILE A 1 32.62 -37.23 -13.22
CA ILE A 1 33.63 -36.39 -12.52
C ILE A 1 34.38 -37.27 -11.54
N GLN A 2 35.64 -37.61 -11.82
CA GLN A 2 36.48 -38.43 -10.93
C GLN A 2 37.46 -37.53 -10.18
N HIS A 3 36.97 -36.80 -9.18
CA HIS A 3 37.81 -35.97 -8.31
C HIS A 3 37.61 -36.39 -6.86
N TRP A 4 38.69 -36.59 -6.10
CA TRP A 4 38.63 -37.16 -4.75
C TRP A 4 37.85 -36.31 -3.76
N LYS A 5 37.86 -34.98 -3.90
CA LYS A 5 37.05 -34.05 -3.07
C LYS A 5 35.54 -34.11 -3.33
N ALA A 6 35.11 -34.75 -4.43
CA ALA A 6 33.70 -34.89 -4.75
C ALA A 6 33.08 -36.18 -4.18
N ARG A 7 33.89 -37.03 -3.52
CA ARG A 7 33.39 -38.25 -2.86
C ARG A 7 32.50 -37.87 -1.67
N GLY A 8 31.29 -38.41 -1.63
CA GLY A 8 30.31 -38.14 -0.57
C GLY A 8 29.34 -36.98 -0.84
N LEU A 9 29.47 -36.29 -1.99
CA LEU A 9 28.47 -35.32 -2.41
C LEU A 9 27.23 -36.05 -2.92
N ASP A 10 26.11 -35.88 -2.21
CA ASP A 10 24.79 -36.33 -2.65
C ASP A 10 24.00 -35.15 -3.22
N PHE A 11 23.81 -35.16 -4.54
CA PHE A 11 23.03 -34.17 -5.27
C PHE A 11 21.59 -34.62 -5.50
N GLY A 12 21.14 -35.72 -4.89
CA GLY A 12 19.79 -36.25 -5.04
C GLY A 12 18.71 -35.20 -4.79
N LYS A 13 18.89 -34.31 -3.81
CA LYS A 13 17.97 -33.18 -3.56
C LYS A 13 17.97 -32.11 -4.65
N MET A 14 19.08 -31.91 -5.34
CA MET A 14 19.21 -30.92 -6.42
C MET A 14 18.68 -31.46 -7.74
N PHE A 15 18.81 -32.77 -7.98
CA PHE A 15 18.30 -33.44 -9.18
C PHE A 15 16.93 -34.08 -8.99
N PHE A 16 16.33 -33.96 -7.81
CA PHE A 16 14.99 -34.45 -7.54
C PHE A 16 13.99 -33.75 -8.47
N LYS A 17 13.32 -34.56 -9.29
CA LYS A 17 12.19 -34.11 -10.10
C LYS A 17 10.91 -34.62 -9.44
N PRO A 18 10.04 -33.74 -8.93
CA PRO A 18 8.73 -34.12 -8.46
C PRO A 18 7.96 -34.86 -9.57
N ASP A 19 7.27 -35.94 -9.21
CA ASP A 19 6.39 -36.61 -10.15
C ASP A 19 5.18 -35.72 -10.43
N ALA A 20 4.98 -35.39 -11.70
CA ALA A 20 3.93 -34.49 -12.16
C ALA A 20 3.58 -34.80 -13.61
N PRO A 21 2.30 -34.65 -14.01
CA PRO A 21 1.89 -34.74 -15.41
C PRO A 21 2.71 -33.79 -16.30
N HIS A 22 2.92 -34.15 -17.57
CA HIS A 22 3.74 -33.35 -18.51
C HIS A 22 3.26 -31.90 -18.63
N GLU A 23 1.96 -31.66 -18.53
CA GLU A 23 1.37 -30.32 -18.62
C GLU A 23 1.67 -29.45 -17.38
N ALA A 24 1.88 -30.07 -16.22
CA ALA A 24 2.14 -29.38 -14.96
C ALA A 24 3.62 -28.97 -14.78
N VAL A 25 4.52 -29.43 -15.66
CA VAL A 25 5.94 -28.98 -15.66
C VAL A 25 6.19 -27.76 -16.54
N HIS A 26 5.15 -27.27 -17.22
CA HIS A 26 5.18 -26.06 -18.04
C HIS A 26 4.32 -24.96 -17.41
N TRP A 27 4.61 -23.70 -17.73
CA TRP A 27 3.75 -22.59 -17.36
C TRP A 27 2.48 -22.64 -18.21
N THR A 28 1.43 -23.26 -17.68
CA THR A 28 0.17 -23.53 -18.39
C THR A 28 -1.00 -22.69 -17.91
N GLU A 29 -0.87 -22.03 -16.76
CA GLU A 29 -1.93 -21.19 -16.19
C GLU A 29 -1.39 -19.89 -15.59
N ARG A 30 -2.28 -18.90 -15.49
CA ARG A 30 -2.01 -17.64 -14.80
C ARG A 30 -2.39 -17.76 -13.33
N GLN A 31 -1.58 -17.17 -12.46
CA GLN A 31 -1.92 -17.08 -11.03
C GLN A 31 -3.16 -16.22 -10.82
N LYS A 32 -4.16 -16.75 -10.12
CA LYS A 32 -5.28 -15.96 -9.62
C LYS A 32 -4.90 -15.32 -8.29
N HIS A 33 -4.82 -14.00 -8.26
CA HIS A 33 -4.60 -13.24 -7.04
C HIS A 33 -5.96 -12.91 -6.39
N PRO A 34 -6.11 -13.01 -5.05
CA PRO A 34 -7.35 -12.68 -4.35
C PRO A 34 -7.50 -11.16 -4.18
N ILE A 35 -7.64 -10.45 -5.31
CA ILE A 35 -7.68 -8.98 -5.37
C ILE A 35 -8.93 -8.46 -6.10
N ASP A 36 -9.93 -9.33 -6.28
CA ASP A 36 -11.14 -9.00 -7.02
C ASP A 36 -12.08 -8.14 -6.18
N ASP A 37 -12.06 -8.29 -4.86
CA ASP A 37 -12.99 -7.63 -3.92
C ASP A 37 -12.31 -6.60 -2.99
N VAL A 38 -11.06 -6.21 -3.28
CA VAL A 38 -10.34 -5.23 -2.45
C VAL A 38 -10.93 -3.83 -2.59
N LEU A 39 -10.86 -3.03 -1.52
CA LEU A 39 -11.39 -1.66 -1.46
C LEU A 39 -10.96 -0.79 -2.65
N ASP A 40 -9.73 -0.96 -3.14
CA ASP A 40 -9.21 -0.22 -4.29
C ASP A 40 -10.02 -0.38 -5.57
N ARG A 41 -10.72 -1.51 -5.77
CA ARG A 41 -11.60 -1.68 -6.93
C ARG A 41 -12.69 -0.62 -6.94
N LYS A 42 -13.31 -0.39 -5.79
CA LYS A 42 -14.31 0.65 -5.58
C LYS A 42 -13.70 2.05 -5.67
N LEU A 43 -12.52 2.26 -5.09
CA LEU A 43 -11.82 3.56 -5.18
C LEU A 43 -11.51 3.92 -6.64
N ILE A 44 -11.00 2.97 -7.44
CA ILE A 44 -10.71 3.18 -8.86
C ILE A 44 -11.99 3.48 -9.65
N GLU A 45 -13.07 2.75 -9.38
CA GLU A 45 -14.37 2.98 -10.02
C GLU A 45 -14.86 4.40 -9.77
N LEU A 46 -14.87 4.83 -8.51
CA LEU A 46 -15.32 6.16 -8.11
C LEU A 46 -14.36 7.27 -8.58
N ALA A 47 -13.07 6.96 -8.76
CA ALA A 47 -12.06 7.89 -9.26
C ALA A 47 -12.00 7.99 -10.79
N LYS A 48 -12.84 7.26 -11.54
CA LYS A 48 -12.85 7.31 -13.02
C LYS A 48 -12.89 8.73 -13.60
N PRO A 49 -13.72 9.67 -13.13
CA PRO A 49 -13.73 11.04 -13.67
C PRO A 49 -12.37 11.75 -13.53
N ALA A 50 -11.64 11.51 -12.44
CA ALA A 50 -10.29 12.02 -12.25
C ALA A 50 -9.26 11.31 -13.14
N LEU A 51 -9.37 9.99 -13.29
CA LEU A 51 -8.44 9.19 -14.08
C LEU A 51 -8.59 9.42 -15.59
N GLU A 52 -9.79 9.70 -16.07
CA GLU A 52 -10.09 9.84 -17.50
C GLU A 52 -10.11 11.31 -17.95
N ALA A 53 -10.71 12.19 -17.14
CA ALA A 53 -10.93 13.59 -17.50
C ALA A 53 -10.18 14.60 -16.59
N LYS A 54 -9.38 14.13 -15.62
CA LYS A 54 -8.66 14.96 -14.64
C LYS A 54 -9.58 15.90 -13.85
N GLN A 55 -10.83 15.49 -13.68
CA GLN A 55 -11.82 16.19 -12.87
C GLN A 55 -11.58 15.89 -11.39
N ALA A 56 -11.77 16.90 -10.54
CA ALA A 56 -11.66 16.69 -9.10
C ALA A 56 -12.80 15.80 -8.60
N VAL A 57 -12.48 14.83 -7.75
CA VAL A 57 -13.45 13.90 -7.14
C VAL A 57 -13.21 13.83 -5.64
N SER A 58 -14.30 13.70 -4.88
CA SER A 58 -14.28 13.44 -3.44
C SER A 58 -15.02 12.13 -3.17
N ILE A 59 -14.40 11.24 -2.40
CA ILE A 59 -14.88 9.88 -2.13
C ILE A 59 -14.92 9.69 -0.62
N GLU A 60 -16.07 9.27 -0.08
CA GLU A 60 -16.22 8.93 1.33
C GLU A 60 -16.63 7.47 1.50
N LEU A 61 -15.85 6.68 2.26
CA LEU A 61 -16.12 5.26 2.47
C LEU A 61 -15.71 4.79 3.89
N PRO A 62 -16.33 3.75 4.45
CA PRO A 62 -15.80 3.09 5.64
C PRO A 62 -14.54 2.28 5.29
N ILE A 63 -13.67 2.05 6.28
CA ILE A 63 -12.51 1.15 6.16
C ILE A 63 -12.37 0.24 7.39
N ARG A 64 -11.91 -0.99 7.17
CA ARG A 64 -11.66 -2.00 8.21
C ARG A 64 -10.22 -2.51 8.12
N ASN A 65 -9.75 -3.14 9.20
CA ASN A 65 -8.37 -3.61 9.30
C ASN A 65 -8.00 -4.70 8.26
N VAL A 66 -9.01 -5.37 7.68
CA VAL A 66 -8.85 -6.33 6.58
C VAL A 66 -8.58 -5.64 5.23
N ASP A 67 -8.94 -4.36 5.08
CA ASP A 67 -8.68 -3.53 3.91
C ASP A 67 -7.20 -3.09 3.92
N ARG A 68 -6.35 -4.01 3.47
CA ARG A 68 -4.90 -3.82 3.38
C ARG A 68 -4.53 -3.11 2.09
N SER A 69 -3.45 -2.32 2.14
CA SER A 69 -2.90 -1.62 0.98
C SER A 69 -3.89 -0.70 0.26
N ALA A 70 -4.88 -0.18 0.99
CA ALA A 70 -5.86 0.74 0.44
C ALA A 70 -5.15 1.96 -0.18
N GLY A 71 -5.48 2.28 -1.43
CA GLY A 71 -4.89 3.32 -2.25
C GLY A 71 -3.74 2.86 -3.17
N ALA A 72 -3.18 1.66 -3.00
CA ALA A 72 -2.01 1.23 -3.76
C ALA A 72 -2.32 0.96 -5.24
N MET A 73 -3.44 0.29 -5.55
CA MET A 73 -3.85 0.08 -6.94
C MET A 73 -4.37 1.37 -7.57
N LEU A 74 -5.10 2.19 -6.82
CA LEU A 74 -5.52 3.53 -7.28
C LEU A 74 -4.31 4.38 -7.66
N SER A 75 -3.28 4.39 -6.81
CA SER A 75 -2.00 5.04 -7.11
C SER A 75 -1.34 4.45 -8.35
N GLY A 76 -1.36 3.12 -8.50
CA GLY A 76 -0.90 2.45 -9.72
C GLY A 76 -1.63 2.91 -10.99
N GLU A 77 -2.95 3.12 -10.92
CA GLU A 77 -3.74 3.66 -12.03
C GLU A 77 -3.36 5.11 -12.39
N VAL A 78 -3.08 5.96 -11.39
CA VAL A 78 -2.54 7.31 -11.59
C VAL A 78 -1.15 7.25 -12.24
N ALA A 79 -0.24 6.43 -11.69
CA ALA A 79 1.13 6.30 -12.19
C ALA A 79 1.19 5.73 -13.61
N LYS A 80 0.34 4.75 -13.96
CA LYS A 80 0.26 4.21 -15.32
C LYS A 80 -0.06 5.29 -16.36
N ARG A 81 -1.05 6.15 -16.05
CA ARG A 81 -1.56 7.19 -16.95
C ARG A 81 -0.70 8.45 -16.98
N PHE A 82 -0.22 8.90 -15.81
CA PHE A 82 0.37 10.23 -15.65
C PHE A 82 1.84 10.21 -15.21
N LYS A 83 2.41 9.01 -14.98
CA LYS A 83 3.78 8.81 -14.47
C LYS A 83 3.98 9.58 -13.15
N HIS A 84 5.23 9.88 -12.80
CA HIS A 84 5.56 10.61 -11.56
C HIS A 84 4.96 12.02 -11.50
N LYS A 85 4.67 12.63 -12.66
CA LYS A 85 4.01 13.96 -12.69
C LYS A 85 2.63 13.93 -12.05
N GLY A 86 1.96 12.78 -12.05
CA GLY A 86 0.68 12.57 -11.37
C GLY A 86 -0.42 13.54 -11.83
N LEU A 87 -1.35 13.79 -10.92
CA LEU A 87 -2.46 14.75 -11.09
C LEU A 87 -2.14 16.06 -10.36
N ARG A 88 -2.98 17.07 -10.58
CA ARG A 88 -2.97 18.27 -9.71
C ARG A 88 -3.29 17.84 -8.28
N GLU A 89 -2.74 18.55 -7.31
CA GLU A 89 -3.03 18.31 -5.90
C GLU A 89 -4.55 18.25 -5.66
N ASP A 90 -4.98 17.34 -4.78
CA ASP A 90 -6.38 17.18 -4.41
C ASP A 90 -7.37 16.88 -5.55
N THR A 91 -6.87 16.37 -6.69
CA THR A 91 -7.75 15.88 -7.76
C THR A 91 -8.53 14.65 -7.31
N ILE A 92 -7.94 13.77 -6.50
CA ILE A 92 -8.65 12.63 -5.90
C ILE A 92 -8.54 12.75 -4.39
N GLN A 93 -9.63 13.14 -3.75
CA GLN A 93 -9.74 13.20 -2.29
C GLN A 93 -10.52 11.99 -1.79
N VAL A 94 -9.95 11.26 -0.85
CA VAL A 94 -10.58 10.07 -0.27
C VAL A 94 -10.61 10.23 1.25
N LYS A 95 -11.80 10.33 1.81
CA LYS A 95 -12.04 10.32 3.24
C LYS A 95 -12.52 8.94 3.67
N LEU A 96 -11.86 8.39 4.67
CA LEU A 96 -12.12 7.07 5.19
C LEU A 96 -12.40 7.13 6.69
N THR A 97 -13.35 6.32 7.15
CA THR A 97 -13.69 6.24 8.58
C THR A 97 -13.54 4.81 9.07
N GLY A 98 -12.75 4.61 10.13
CA GLY A 98 -12.53 3.30 10.76
C GLY A 98 -11.06 3.00 11.00
N THR A 99 -10.67 1.73 10.91
CA THR A 99 -9.28 1.29 11.15
C THR A 99 -8.68 0.76 9.88
N ALA A 100 -7.67 1.42 9.34
CA ALA A 100 -7.02 0.97 8.11
C ALA A 100 -6.11 -0.24 8.35
N GLY A 101 -6.14 -1.19 7.42
CA GLY A 101 -5.22 -2.33 7.44
C GLY A 101 -3.76 -1.94 7.20
N GLN A 102 -2.89 -2.95 7.18
CA GLN A 102 -1.46 -2.74 6.91
C GLN A 102 -1.24 -2.09 5.53
N SER A 103 -0.20 -1.26 5.43
CA SER A 103 0.20 -0.58 4.19
C SER A 103 -0.82 0.43 3.64
N PHE A 104 -1.64 1.03 4.51
CA PHE A 104 -2.55 2.12 4.12
C PHE A 104 -1.81 3.25 3.40
N GLY A 105 -2.30 3.65 2.22
CA GLY A 105 -1.68 4.70 1.42
C GLY A 105 -0.28 4.33 0.89
N ALA A 106 0.03 3.05 0.75
CA ALA A 106 1.32 2.63 0.18
C ALA A 106 1.48 3.14 -1.26
N PHE A 107 2.65 3.71 -1.54
CA PHE A 107 3.03 4.26 -2.84
C PHE A 107 2.10 5.37 -3.35
N LEU A 108 1.37 6.07 -2.48
CA LEU A 108 0.35 7.04 -2.88
C LEU A 108 0.94 8.13 -3.79
N ALA A 109 0.37 8.26 -4.98
CA ALA A 109 0.87 9.12 -6.04
C ALA A 109 0.38 10.58 -5.89
N ARG A 110 1.12 11.49 -6.50
CA ARG A 110 0.76 12.91 -6.57
C ARG A 110 -0.65 13.15 -7.11
N GLY A 111 -1.38 13.97 -6.38
CA GLY A 111 -2.77 14.36 -6.67
C GLY A 111 -3.83 13.44 -6.04
N VAL A 112 -3.38 12.44 -5.26
CA VAL A 112 -4.25 11.63 -4.41
C VAL A 112 -4.02 12.02 -2.94
N SER A 113 -5.11 12.32 -2.24
CA SER A 113 -5.10 12.79 -0.86
C SER A 113 -6.03 11.93 -0.02
N PHE A 114 -5.49 11.30 1.01
CA PHE A 114 -6.22 10.42 1.93
C PHE A 114 -6.40 11.10 3.28
N GLU A 115 -7.64 11.20 3.75
CA GLU A 115 -7.98 11.52 5.13
C GLU A 115 -8.53 10.26 5.80
N LEU A 116 -7.98 9.86 6.94
CA LEU A 116 -8.49 8.78 7.76
C LEU A 116 -8.94 9.33 9.12
N VAL A 117 -10.23 9.24 9.38
CA VAL A 117 -10.82 9.46 10.69
C VAL A 117 -10.84 8.12 11.42
N GLY A 118 -9.87 7.93 12.31
CA GLY A 118 -9.62 6.66 13.00
C GLY A 118 -8.13 6.39 13.17
N ALA A 119 -7.69 5.16 12.88
CA ALA A 119 -6.30 4.73 13.12
C ALA A 119 -5.77 3.82 11.99
N GLY A 120 -4.46 3.88 11.75
CA GLY A 120 -3.77 3.03 10.78
C GLY A 120 -2.91 1.95 11.45
N ASN A 121 -2.79 0.78 10.82
CA ASN A 121 -1.85 -0.26 11.26
C ASN A 121 -0.41 0.03 10.77
N ASP A 122 0.46 -0.98 10.74
CA ASP A 122 1.84 -0.84 10.26
C ASP A 122 1.93 -0.41 8.79
N TYR A 123 3.06 0.19 8.43
CA TYR A 123 3.45 0.55 7.06
C TYR A 123 2.57 1.62 6.40
N VAL A 124 1.86 2.43 7.19
CA VAL A 124 1.16 3.62 6.67
C VAL A 124 2.12 4.46 5.83
N GLY A 125 1.72 4.81 4.62
CA GLY A 125 2.52 5.60 3.68
C GLY A 125 3.84 4.95 3.27
N LYS A 126 3.96 3.60 3.33
CA LYS A 126 5.13 2.89 2.80
C LYS A 126 5.39 3.31 1.35
N GLY A 127 6.60 3.79 1.08
CA GLY A 127 7.01 4.25 -0.24
C GLY A 127 6.18 5.43 -0.77
N LEU A 128 5.61 6.28 0.10
CA LEU A 128 4.84 7.46 -0.31
C LEU A 128 5.59 8.26 -1.41
N SER A 129 4.86 8.57 -2.49
CA SER A 129 5.40 8.98 -3.80
C SER A 129 4.67 10.22 -4.36
N GLY A 130 4.45 11.21 -3.51
CA GLY A 130 3.91 12.53 -3.84
C GLY A 130 2.45 12.75 -3.43
N GLY A 131 1.76 11.73 -2.92
CA GLY A 131 0.42 11.87 -2.34
C GLY A 131 0.43 12.51 -0.96
N ARG A 132 -0.77 12.79 -0.44
CA ARG A 132 -0.97 13.35 0.91
C ARG A 132 -1.75 12.37 1.79
N ILE A 133 -1.30 12.17 3.02
CA ILE A 133 -1.99 11.32 4.01
C ILE A 133 -2.24 12.14 5.28
N VAL A 134 -3.47 12.14 5.77
CA VAL A 134 -3.87 12.74 7.04
C VAL A 134 -4.58 11.68 7.87
N ILE A 135 -4.14 11.44 9.10
CA ILE A 135 -4.82 10.51 10.03
C ILE A 135 -5.07 11.22 11.35
N ARG A 136 -6.32 11.19 11.80
CA ARG A 136 -6.75 11.82 13.05
C ARG A 136 -7.78 10.96 13.77
N PRO A 137 -7.87 11.04 15.11
CA PRO A 137 -8.93 10.37 15.83
C PRO A 137 -10.31 10.96 15.48
N PRO A 138 -11.40 10.19 15.69
CA PRO A 138 -12.76 10.71 15.66
C PRO A 138 -12.94 11.86 16.66
N GLU A 139 -13.84 12.81 16.37
CA GLU A 139 -14.08 13.98 17.22
C GLU A 139 -14.63 13.59 18.60
N GLU A 140 -15.38 12.50 18.66
CA GLU A 140 -15.96 11.92 19.87
C GLU A 140 -14.95 11.11 20.71
N ALA A 141 -13.71 10.95 20.23
CA ALA A 141 -12.70 10.15 20.92
C ALA A 141 -12.28 10.81 22.24
N LYS A 142 -12.44 10.08 23.36
CA LYS A 142 -12.07 10.54 24.71
C LYS A 142 -10.59 10.30 25.03
N ILE A 143 -9.70 10.45 24.04
CA ILE A 143 -8.27 10.20 24.17
C ILE A 143 -7.49 11.51 24.08
N VAL A 144 -6.33 11.56 24.73
CA VAL A 144 -5.34 12.61 24.44
C VAL A 144 -4.54 12.13 23.24
N ALA A 145 -4.76 12.76 22.09
CA ALA A 145 -4.15 12.34 20.82
C ALA A 145 -2.62 12.21 20.93
N ALA A 146 -1.95 13.18 21.56
CA ALA A 146 -0.51 13.22 21.73
C ALA A 146 0.09 12.05 22.52
N ASP A 147 -0.72 11.35 23.32
CA ASP A 147 -0.29 10.22 24.17
C ASP A 147 -0.78 8.87 23.63
N SER A 148 -1.51 8.87 22.50
CA SER A 148 -2.23 7.70 21.99
C SER A 148 -1.69 7.25 20.64
N ILE A 149 -1.49 5.95 20.47
CA ILE A 149 -1.04 5.37 19.20
C ILE A 149 -2.13 5.56 18.13
N ILE A 150 -1.78 6.21 17.04
CA ILE A 150 -2.66 6.47 15.89
C ILE A 150 -2.22 5.70 14.64
N VAL A 151 -0.92 5.38 14.54
CA VAL A 151 -0.32 4.59 13.47
C VAL A 151 0.67 3.57 14.01
N GLY A 152 0.76 2.40 13.34
CA GLY A 152 1.65 1.31 13.73
C GLY A 152 3.13 1.56 13.44
N ASN A 153 3.87 0.49 13.14
CA ASN A 153 5.31 0.50 12.94
C ASN A 153 5.71 0.78 11.48
N THR A 154 6.97 1.18 11.28
CA THR A 154 7.62 1.28 9.96
C THR A 154 6.83 2.16 8.97
N VAL A 155 6.22 3.20 9.54
CA VAL A 155 5.46 4.24 8.83
C VAL A 155 6.41 5.05 7.96
N LEU A 156 5.97 5.40 6.74
CA LEU A 156 6.76 6.12 5.72
C LEU A 156 8.05 5.40 5.28
N TYR A 157 8.07 4.07 5.36
CA TYR A 157 9.24 3.29 4.95
C TYR A 157 9.65 3.56 3.51
N GLY A 158 10.87 4.09 3.32
CA GLY A 158 11.42 4.33 1.98
C GLY A 158 10.63 5.35 1.16
N ALA A 159 9.86 6.22 1.81
CA ALA A 159 9.10 7.24 1.12
C ALA A 159 10.01 8.28 0.46
N THR A 160 9.61 8.81 -0.70
CA THR A 160 10.46 9.65 -1.54
C THR A 160 9.94 11.07 -1.73
N GLU A 161 8.63 11.25 -1.68
CA GLU A 161 7.98 12.56 -1.88
C GLU A 161 6.57 12.51 -1.30
N GLY A 162 5.99 13.65 -0.96
CA GLY A 162 4.62 13.77 -0.45
C GLY A 162 4.59 14.28 0.98
N GLU A 163 3.41 14.23 1.58
CA GLU A 163 3.16 14.79 2.91
C GLU A 163 2.34 13.82 3.76
N ALA A 164 2.69 13.70 5.04
CA ALA A 164 1.95 12.85 5.96
C ALA A 164 1.76 13.49 7.35
N TYR A 165 0.50 13.66 7.74
CA TYR A 165 0.10 14.30 8.98
C TYR A 165 -0.60 13.29 9.89
N PHE A 166 -0.09 13.11 11.11
CA PHE A 166 -0.62 12.17 12.08
C PHE A 166 -0.95 12.89 13.39
N ALA A 167 -2.24 12.93 13.77
CA ALA A 167 -2.66 13.46 15.06
C ALA A 167 -2.59 12.36 16.14
N GLY A 168 -1.36 11.96 16.48
CA GLY A 168 -1.07 11.04 17.57
C GLY A 168 0.31 10.40 17.48
N VAL A 169 0.51 9.31 18.22
CA VAL A 169 1.82 8.64 18.35
C VAL A 169 1.97 7.55 17.29
N ALA A 170 3.16 7.48 16.68
CA ALA A 170 3.56 6.38 15.82
C ALA A 170 4.29 5.28 16.58
N GLY A 171 4.20 4.04 16.10
CA GLY A 171 4.97 2.92 16.60
C GLY A 171 6.47 2.99 16.26
N GLU A 172 7.14 1.85 16.35
CA GLU A 172 8.58 1.74 16.11
C GLU A 172 8.97 2.06 14.67
N ARG A 173 10.22 2.51 14.47
CA ARG A 173 10.83 2.73 13.15
C ARG A 173 10.05 3.71 12.26
N PHE A 174 9.47 4.74 12.88
CA PHE A 174 8.84 5.85 12.15
C PHE A 174 9.83 6.51 11.17
N ALA A 175 9.38 6.77 9.95
CA ALA A 175 10.14 7.41 8.87
C ALA A 175 11.47 6.70 8.50
N VAL A 176 11.56 5.39 8.72
CA VAL A 176 12.78 4.64 8.39
C VAL A 176 13.06 4.68 6.89
N ARG A 177 14.27 5.14 6.52
CA ARG A 177 14.69 5.39 5.13
C ARG A 177 13.83 6.43 4.37
N ASN A 178 13.17 7.36 5.05
CA ASN A 178 12.55 8.50 4.40
C ASN A 178 13.60 9.29 3.59
N SER A 179 13.28 9.60 2.34
CA SER A 179 14.15 10.24 1.36
C SER A 179 13.52 11.50 0.74
N GLY A 180 12.40 12.01 1.27
CA GLY A 180 11.81 13.27 0.79
C GLY A 180 10.35 13.55 1.15
N VAL A 181 9.75 12.81 2.08
CA VAL A 181 8.42 13.15 2.63
C VAL A 181 8.54 14.14 3.77
N ALA A 182 7.62 15.10 3.79
CA ALA A 182 7.40 16.06 4.88
C ALA A 182 6.30 15.60 5.85
#